data_AF-A0A5C8F637-F1
#
_entry.id   AF-A0A5C8F637-F1
#
_cell.length_a   1.000
_cell.length_b   1.000
_cell.length_c   1.000
_cell.angle_alpha   90.00
_cell.angle_beta   90.00
_cell.angle_gamma   90.00
#
_symmetry.space_group_name_H-M   'P 1'
#
loop_
_entity.id
_entity.type
_entity.pdbx_description
1 polymer ?
#
loop_
_entity_poly.entity_id
_entity_poly.type
_entity_poly.pdbx_seq_one_letter_code
_entity_poly.pdbx_strand_id
1 'polypeptide(L)' 'MKTVKYLLEMSKEIWDKYNKHPFVMGIEDGTLDKEKFRYYIIQDYLYLQEYAKTFAIGIAKAKSLETIKL' A
#
# COMPACT_ATOMS: atom_id res chain seq x y z
N MET A 1 2.88 -3.61 25.01
CA MET A 1 3.14 -2.77 23.83
C MET A 1 1.87 -2.72 22.98
N LYS A 2 1.44 -1.57 22.44
CA LYS A 2 0.24 -1.51 21.57
C LYS A 2 0.49 -2.32 20.29
N THR A 3 -0.52 -3.07 19.81
CA THR A 3 -0.42 -3.96 18.63
C THR A 3 0.16 -3.26 17.41
N VAL A 4 -0.25 -2.01 17.13
CA VAL A 4 0.28 -1.22 16.01
C VAL A 4 1.79 -1.03 16.12
N LYS A 5 2.29 -0.68 17.31
CA LYS A 5 3.73 -0.48 17.55
C LYS A 5 4.51 -1.77 17.30
N TYR A 6 3.98 -2.90 17.74
CA TYR A 6 4.56 -4.22 17.48
C TYR A 6 4.65 -4.54 15.99
N LEU A 7 3.56 -4.35 15.24
CA LEU A 7 3.55 -4.64 13.80
C LEU A 7 4.52 -3.72 13.03
N LEU A 8 4.60 -2.44 13.39
CA LEU A 8 5.55 -1.50 12.78
C LEU A 8 7.01 -1.87 13.07
N GLU A 9 7.32 -2.27 14.30
CA GLU A 9 8.67 -2.74 14.65
C GLU A 9 9.05 -3.99 13.85
N MET A 10 8.10 -4.93 13.69
CA MET A 10 8.31 -6.15 12.92
C MET A 10 8.49 -5.92 11.42
N SER A 11 7.86 -4.88 10.84
CA SER A 11 7.97 -4.58 9.40
C SER A 11 9.11 -3.64 9.04
N LYS A 12 9.86 -3.13 10.03
CA LYS A 12 10.85 -2.07 9.83
C LYS A 12 11.89 -2.39 8.76
N GLU A 13 12.49 -3.58 8.81
CA GLU A 13 13.52 -3.98 7.83
C GLU A 13 12.95 -4.06 6.39
N ILE A 14 11.70 -4.49 6.26
CA ILE A 14 11.02 -4.56 4.96
C ILE A 14 10.82 -3.15 4.41
N TRP A 15 10.37 -2.21 5.24
CA TRP A 15 10.16 -0.81 4.85
C TRP A 15 11.48 -0.12 4.50
N ASP A 16 12.54 -0.37 5.27
CA ASP A 16 13.88 0.18 5.00
C ASP A 16 14.42 -0.29 3.64
N LYS A 17 14.13 -1.54 3.24
CA LYS A 17 14.47 -2.08 1.91
C LYS A 17 13.56 -1.52 0.81
N TYR A 18 12.27 -1.37 1.09
CA TYR A 18 11.28 -0.84 0.15
C TYR A 18 11.66 0.57 -0.33
N ASN A 19 12.04 1.45 0.60
CA ASN A 19 12.44 2.83 0.27
C ASN A 19 13.73 2.90 -0.56
N LYS A 20 14.57 1.86 -0.54
CA LYS A 20 15.82 1.78 -1.30
C LYS A 20 15.68 0.95 -2.58
N HIS A 21 14.47 0.48 -2.89
CA HIS A 21 14.25 -0.35 -4.07
C HIS A 21 14.48 0.48 -5.35
N PRO A 22 15.14 -0.06 -6.39
CA PRO A 22 15.46 0.69 -7.60
C PRO A 22 14.25 1.35 -8.28
N PHE A 23 13.07 0.75 -8.16
CA PHE A 23 11.83 1.35 -8.67
C PHE A 23 11.45 2.65 -7.94
N VAL A 24 11.53 2.67 -6.60
CA VAL A 24 11.18 3.83 -5.77
C VAL A 24 12.23 4.93 -5.93
N MET A 25 13.51 4.56 -5.83
CA MET A 25 14.62 5.50 -6.07
C MET A 25 14.55 6.10 -7.47
N GLY A 26 14.23 5.29 -8.49
CA GLY A 26 14.07 5.76 -9.86
C GLY A 26 12.93 6.77 -10.06
N ILE A 27 11.90 6.73 -9.21
CA ILE A 27 10.84 7.76 -9.19
C ILE A 27 11.36 9.05 -8.56
N GLU A 28 12.07 8.93 -7.43
CA GLU A 28 12.64 10.07 -6.69
C GLU A 28 13.64 10.86 -7.54
N ASP A 29 14.58 10.17 -8.18
CA ASP A 29 15.66 10.79 -8.96
C ASP A 29 15.32 11.02 -10.45
N GLY A 30 14.15 10.56 -10.89
CA GLY A 30 13.67 10.70 -12.27
C GLY A 30 14.33 9.76 -13.29
N THR A 31 15.06 8.73 -12.84
CA THR A 31 15.75 7.77 -13.71
C THR A 31 14.90 6.55 -14.09
N LEU A 32 13.69 6.39 -13.51
CA LEU A 32 12.80 5.28 -13.83
C LEU A 32 12.34 5.34 -15.29
N ASP A 33 12.54 4.23 -16.00
CA ASP A 33 12.00 4.03 -17.34
C ASP A 33 10.46 4.21 -17.34
N LYS A 34 9.99 5.08 -18.23
CA LYS A 34 8.57 5.38 -18.39
C LYS A 34 7.73 4.14 -18.68
N GLU A 35 8.26 3.13 -19.37
CA GLU A 35 7.51 1.89 -19.62
C GLU A 35 7.33 1.05 -18.36
N LYS A 36 8.32 1.05 -17.45
CA LYS A 36 8.18 0.40 -16.13
C LYS A 36 7.14 1.12 -15.29
N PHE A 37 7.12 2.45 -15.31
CA PHE A 37 6.12 3.23 -14.62
C PHE A 37 4.72 3.01 -15.20
N ARG A 38 4.59 3.00 -16.53
CA ARG A 38 3.34 2.68 -17.24
C ARG A 38 2.82 1.30 -16.83
N TYR A 39 3.68 0.28 -16.82
CA TYR A 39 3.32 -1.06 -16.37
C TYR A 39 2.82 -1.05 -14.92
N TYR A 40 3.54 -0.37 -14.02
CA TYR A 40 3.14 -0.23 -12.62
C TYR A 40 1.74 0.39 -12.48
N ILE A 41 1.44 1.49 -13.18
CA ILE A 41 0.12 2.15 -13.10
C ILE A 41 -1.02 1.25 -13.62
N ILE A 42 -0.77 0.46 -14.67
CA ILE A 42 -1.75 -0.54 -15.15
C ILE A 42 -2.03 -1.58 -14.06
N GLN A 43 -0.98 -2.08 -13.39
CA GLN A 43 -1.14 -3.05 -12.31
C GLN A 43 -1.80 -2.43 -11.07
N ASP A 44 -1.45 -1.18 -10.73
CA ASP A 44 -2.03 -0.44 -9.61
C ASP A 44 -3.53 -0.24 -9.81
N TYR A 45 -3.98 0.05 -11.04
CA TYR A 45 -5.40 0.12 -11.37
C TYR A 45 -6.13 -1.21 -11.06
N LEU A 46 -5.58 -2.34 -11.50
CA LEU A 46 -6.16 -3.67 -11.22
C LEU A 46 -6.13 -3.99 -9.72
N TYR A 47 -5.04 -3.64 -9.04
CA TYR A 47 -4.91 -3.79 -7.59
C TYR A 47 -6.00 -3.00 -6.86
N LEU A 48 -6.28 -1.75 -7.26
CA LEU A 48 -7.28 -0.91 -6.60
C LEU A 48 -8.71 -1.47 -6.70
N GLN A 49 -9.03 -2.18 -7.79
CA GLN A 49 -10.32 -2.87 -7.91
C GLN A 49 -10.50 -3.94 -6.84
N GLU A 50 -9.47 -4.73 -6.56
CA GLU A 50 -9.50 -5.75 -5.49
C GLU A 50 -9.35 -5.13 -4.10
N TYR A 51 -8.56 -4.05 -3.98
CA TYR A 51 -8.38 -3.32 -2.74
C TYR A 51 -9.72 -2.72 -2.24
N ALA A 52 -10.55 -2.19 -3.15
CA ALA A 52 -11.89 -1.71 -2.82
C ALA A 52 -12.79 -2.81 -2.22
N LYS A 53 -12.67 -4.07 -2.69
CA LYS A 53 -13.42 -5.21 -2.12
C LYS A 53 -13.00 -5.50 -0.68
N THR A 54 -11.74 -5.26 -0.33
CA THR A 54 -11.26 -5.40 1.05
C THR A 54 -11.98 -4.41 1.98
N PHE A 55 -12.17 -3.16 1.54
CA PHE A 55 -12.98 -2.19 2.28
C PHE A 55 -14.45 -2.60 2.37
N ALA A 56 -15.05 -3.13 1.30
CA ALA A 56 -16.42 -3.63 1.32
C ALA A 56 -16.60 -4.76 2.37
N ILE A 57 -15.63 -5.67 2.47
CA ILE A 57 -15.61 -6.69 3.53
C ILE A 57 -15.49 -6.04 4.91
N GLY A 58 -14.64 -5.02 5.06
CA GLY A 58 -14.51 -4.24 6.28
C GLY A 58 -15.84 -3.62 6.73
N ILE A 59 -16.57 -2.99 5.81
CA ILE A 59 -17.90 -2.42 6.06
C ILE A 59 -18.88 -3.50 6.52
N ALA A 60 -18.94 -4.63 5.80
CA ALA A 60 -19.84 -5.74 6.15
C ALA A 60 -19.54 -6.36 7.53
N LYS A 61 -18.30 -6.23 8.03
CA LYS A 61 -17.87 -6.74 9.34
C LYS A 61 -17.82 -5.67 10.44
N ALA A 62 -18.11 -4.42 10.11
CA ALA A 62 -18.03 -3.32 11.07
C ALA A 62 -19.09 -3.47 12.17
N LYS A 63 -18.73 -3.07 13.39
CA LYS A 63 -19.61 -3.15 14.57
C LYS A 63 -20.31 -1.83 14.91
N SER A 64 -19.97 -0.74 14.21
CA SER A 64 -20.61 0.56 14.39
C SER A 64 -20.63 1.36 13.09
N LEU A 65 -21.62 2.25 12.97
CA LEU A 65 -21.70 3.19 11.86
C LEU A 65 -20.55 4.20 11.88
N GLU A 66 -19.96 4.47 13.04
CA GLU A 66 -18.80 5.35 13.17
C GLU A 66 -17.58 4.76 12.45
N THR A 67 -17.36 3.44 12.52
CA THR A 67 -16.21 2.77 11.87
C THR A 67 -16.25 2.84 10.34
N ILE A 68 -17.42 3.03 9.73
CA ILE A 68 -17.59 3.05 8.27
C ILE A 68 -17.73 4.47 7.69
N LYS A 69 -17.67 5.51 8.54
CA LYS A 69 -17.69 6.90 8.07
C LYS A 69 -16.33 7.25 7.47
N LEU A 70 -16.38 7.86 6.29
CA LEU A 70 -15.24 8.51 5.63
C LEU A 70 -14.96 9.87 6.27
#